data_AF-A0A2C9WC61-F1
#
_entry.id   AF-A0A2C9WC61-F1
#
_cell.length_a   1.000
_cell.length_b   1.000
_cell.length_c   1.000
_cell.angle_alpha   90.00
_cell.angle_beta   90.00
_cell.angle_gamma   90.00
#
_symmetry.space_group_name_H-M   'P 1'
#
loop_
_entity.id
_entity.type
_entity.pdbx_description
1 polymer ?
#
loop_
_entity_poly.entity_id
_entity_poly.type
_entity_poly.pdbx_seq_one_letter_code
_entity_poly.pdbx_strand_id
1 'polypeptide(L)'
;MKVLYIFILKFFDEIENNGELENFGYRTSYAKEKLKEMVKGYFVEAQWFNDGYVPPFYEFMHNGLYTSGHGAIPAISFIRLENIVGNKEYEWVESNPKIVKSVKLLSRLINDITKRKDEEKKGDGPSGVDCYVNEYGVSREKEIEEIKKMCENAWKNMNEEYMEASGVSRALLKYYLYLGCTLEFIYNKRIDYFTDASSMKQYVTSLVLEQLALD
;
A
#
# COMPACT_ATOMS: atom_id res chain seq x y z
N MET A 1 -20.65 -7.06 -8.39
CA MET A 1 -20.07 -5.72 -8.65
C MET A 1 -20.98 -4.55 -8.29
N LYS A 2 -22.27 -4.50 -8.69
CA LYS A 2 -23.16 -3.35 -8.39
C LYS A 2 -23.20 -2.95 -6.91
N VAL A 3 -23.26 -3.93 -6.00
CA VAL A 3 -23.27 -3.68 -4.54
C VAL A 3 -22.00 -2.96 -4.07
N LEU A 4 -20.82 -3.47 -4.44
CA LEU A 4 -19.54 -2.87 -4.07
C LEU A 4 -19.38 -1.46 -4.67
N TYR A 5 -19.79 -1.28 -5.92
CA TYR A 5 -19.75 0.03 -6.57
C TYR A 5 -20.63 1.07 -5.85
N ILE A 6 -21.86 0.70 -5.53
CA ILE A 6 -22.78 1.57 -4.77
C ILE A 6 -22.23 1.84 -3.37
N PHE A 7 -21.63 0.85 -2.70
CA PHE A 7 -21.03 1.03 -1.38
C PHE A 7 -19.90 2.07 -1.40
N ILE A 8 -18.99 1.99 -2.37
CA ILE A 8 -17.89 2.95 -2.51
C ILE A 8 -18.44 4.36 -2.77
N LEU A 9 -19.44 4.51 -3.64
CA LEU A 9 -20.07 5.81 -3.89
C LEU A 9 -20.68 6.39 -2.62
N LYS A 10 -21.48 5.59 -1.90
CA LYS A 10 -22.09 6.00 -0.63
C LYS A 10 -21.07 6.38 0.43
N PHE A 11 -19.95 5.67 0.52
CA PHE A 11 -18.86 6.01 1.43
C PHE A 11 -18.34 7.44 1.18
N PHE A 12 -18.11 7.81 -0.08
CA PHE A 12 -17.69 9.18 -0.40
C PHE A 12 -18.82 10.19 -0.21
N ASP A 13 -20.07 9.86 -0.56
CA ASP A 13 -21.21 10.75 -0.35
C ASP A 13 -21.43 11.03 1.15
N GLU A 14 -21.31 10.02 2.01
CA GLU A 14 -21.39 10.18 3.47
C GLU A 14 -20.25 11.03 4.01
N ILE A 15 -19.04 10.85 3.47
CA ILE A 15 -17.88 11.66 3.82
C ILE A 15 -18.14 13.14 3.44
N GLU A 16 -18.66 13.40 2.23
CA GLU A 16 -19.02 14.73 1.69
C GLU A 16 -20.13 15.42 2.47
N ASN A 17 -21.20 14.70 2.80
CA ASN A 17 -22.33 15.25 3.53
C ASN A 17 -22.01 15.54 5.01
N ASN A 18 -21.01 14.88 5.59
CA ASN A 18 -20.53 15.08 6.97
C ASN A 18 -19.32 16.03 7.04
N GLY A 19 -19.09 16.88 6.03
CA GLY A 19 -17.93 17.76 5.95
C GLY A 19 -18.23 19.22 6.33
N GLU A 20 -17.61 19.71 7.41
CA GLU A 20 -17.54 21.16 7.74
C GLU A 20 -16.21 21.81 7.30
N LEU A 21 -15.37 21.05 6.56
CA LEU A 21 -13.97 21.40 6.28
C LEU A 21 -13.80 22.16 4.96
N GLU A 22 -12.80 23.05 4.89
CA GLU A 22 -12.45 23.75 3.64
C GLU A 22 -11.93 22.80 2.55
N ASN A 23 -12.29 23.07 1.29
CA ASN A 23 -11.84 22.34 0.09
C ASN A 23 -12.19 20.84 0.05
N PHE A 24 -13.26 20.43 0.73
CA PHE A 24 -13.65 19.03 0.86
C PHE A 24 -13.87 18.30 -0.49
N GLY A 25 -14.47 18.98 -1.47
CA GLY A 25 -14.69 18.44 -2.81
C GLY A 25 -13.39 18.10 -3.55
N TYR A 26 -12.32 18.89 -3.36
CA TYR A 26 -11.02 18.57 -3.95
C TYR A 26 -10.40 17.32 -3.30
N ARG A 27 -10.41 17.23 -1.96
CA ARG A 27 -9.81 16.11 -1.22
C ARG A 27 -10.47 14.77 -1.59
N THR A 28 -11.79 14.75 -1.66
CA THR A 28 -12.57 13.56 -2.03
C THR A 28 -12.39 13.21 -3.51
N SER A 29 -12.37 14.20 -4.40
CA SER A 29 -12.05 13.99 -5.81
C SER A 29 -10.66 13.37 -5.99
N TYR A 30 -9.66 13.88 -5.28
CA TYR A 30 -8.30 13.33 -5.30
C TYR A 30 -8.26 11.87 -4.84
N ALA A 31 -8.93 11.54 -3.72
CA ALA A 31 -9.04 10.17 -3.24
C ALA A 31 -9.76 9.24 -4.23
N LYS A 32 -10.83 9.72 -4.87
CA LYS A 32 -11.54 9.00 -5.94
C LYS A 32 -10.63 8.72 -7.13
N GLU A 33 -9.79 9.66 -7.55
CA GLU A 33 -8.83 9.44 -8.65
C GLU A 33 -7.77 8.39 -8.28
N LYS A 34 -7.19 8.45 -7.08
CA LYS A 34 -6.23 7.41 -6.64
C LYS A 34 -6.86 6.03 -6.50
N LEU A 35 -8.13 5.96 -6.11
CA LEU A 35 -8.87 4.71 -6.11
C LEU A 35 -9.09 4.17 -7.54
N LYS A 36 -9.39 5.05 -8.52
CA LYS A 36 -9.50 4.65 -9.93
C LYS A 36 -8.19 4.14 -10.50
N GLU A 37 -7.06 4.78 -10.19
CA GLU A 37 -5.72 4.30 -10.58
C GLU A 37 -5.48 2.88 -10.07
N MET A 38 -5.75 2.62 -8.79
CA MET A 38 -5.61 1.29 -8.18
C MET A 38 -6.51 0.25 -8.85
N VAL A 39 -7.79 0.57 -9.09
CA VAL A 39 -8.75 -0.35 -9.74
C VAL A 39 -8.35 -0.65 -11.19
N LYS A 40 -7.81 0.33 -11.93
CA LYS A 40 -7.25 0.10 -13.27
C LYS A 40 -6.07 -0.87 -13.20
N GLY A 41 -5.20 -0.74 -12.20
CA GLY A 41 -4.10 -1.68 -11.98
C GLY A 41 -4.58 -3.10 -11.68
N TYR A 42 -5.62 -3.26 -10.84
CA TYR A 42 -6.23 -4.58 -10.61
C TYR A 42 -6.86 -5.17 -11.87
N PHE A 43 -7.42 -4.34 -12.74
CA PHE A 43 -7.94 -4.80 -14.02
C PHE A 43 -6.83 -5.35 -14.92
N VAL A 44 -5.65 -4.70 -14.96
CA VAL A 44 -4.47 -5.21 -15.67
C VAL A 44 -4.01 -6.56 -15.09
N GLU A 45 -3.92 -6.70 -13.77
CA GLU A 45 -3.57 -7.99 -13.13
C GLU A 45 -4.57 -9.10 -13.47
N ALA A 46 -5.87 -8.77 -13.51
CA ALA A 46 -6.92 -9.71 -13.89
C ALA A 46 -6.81 -10.13 -15.38
N GLN A 47 -6.42 -9.22 -16.27
CA GLN A 47 -6.14 -9.54 -17.68
C GLN A 47 -4.93 -10.47 -17.80
N TRP A 48 -3.82 -10.16 -17.13
CA TRP A 48 -2.63 -11.02 -17.11
C TRP A 48 -2.96 -12.43 -16.64
N PHE A 49 -3.74 -12.54 -15.57
CA PHE A 49 -4.22 -13.82 -15.06
C PHE A 49 -5.07 -14.58 -16.09
N ASN A 50 -6.09 -13.93 -16.64
CA ASN A 50 -7.02 -14.55 -17.60
C ASN A 50 -6.32 -15.00 -18.89
N ASP A 51 -5.34 -14.24 -19.34
CA ASP A 51 -4.62 -14.50 -20.59
C ASP A 51 -3.41 -15.44 -20.38
N GLY A 52 -3.13 -15.84 -19.13
CA GLY A 52 -1.95 -16.63 -18.78
C GLY A 52 -0.63 -15.90 -19.06
N TYR A 53 -0.66 -14.57 -19.10
CA TYR A 53 0.50 -13.75 -19.42
C TYR A 53 1.33 -13.50 -18.17
N VAL A 54 2.62 -13.80 -18.24
CA VAL A 54 3.61 -13.46 -17.22
C VAL A 54 4.42 -12.26 -17.71
N PRO A 55 4.16 -11.04 -17.20
CA PRO A 55 4.89 -9.86 -17.61
C PRO A 55 6.38 -9.94 -17.20
N PRO A 56 7.26 -9.19 -17.88
CA PRO A 56 8.56 -8.85 -17.33
C PRO A 56 8.41 -8.19 -15.95
N PHE A 57 9.37 -8.43 -15.06
CA PHE A 57 9.40 -7.89 -13.70
C PHE A 57 9.27 -6.37 -13.66
N TYR A 58 9.88 -5.63 -14.59
CA TYR A 58 9.76 -4.17 -14.60
C TYR A 58 8.31 -3.70 -14.89
N GLU A 59 7.61 -4.40 -15.77
CA GLU A 59 6.21 -4.13 -16.12
C GLU A 59 5.28 -4.52 -14.96
N PHE A 60 5.52 -5.71 -14.38
CA PHE A 60 4.86 -6.15 -13.16
C PHE A 60 4.99 -5.09 -12.05
N MET A 61 6.23 -4.65 -11.78
CA MET A 61 6.50 -3.69 -10.72
C MET A 61 5.84 -2.34 -11.00
N HIS A 62 5.83 -1.86 -12.24
CA HIS A 62 5.16 -0.62 -12.59
C HIS A 62 3.67 -0.65 -12.24
N ASN A 63 2.96 -1.71 -12.60
CA ASN A 63 1.55 -1.90 -12.23
C ASN A 63 1.38 -2.16 -10.72
N GLY A 64 2.27 -2.96 -10.15
CA GLY A 64 2.31 -3.35 -8.74
C GLY A 64 2.38 -2.17 -7.76
N LEU A 65 3.00 -1.06 -8.17
CA LEU A 65 3.02 0.16 -7.35
C LEU A 65 1.61 0.76 -7.18
N TYR A 66 0.74 0.66 -8.19
CA TYR A 66 -0.64 1.11 -8.09
C TYR A 66 -1.50 0.13 -7.28
N THR A 67 -1.33 -1.17 -7.52
CA THR A 67 -2.13 -2.23 -6.87
C THR A 67 -1.73 -2.50 -5.41
N SER A 68 -0.57 -1.99 -4.98
CA SER A 68 -0.15 -1.96 -3.57
C SER A 68 -1.12 -1.23 -2.64
N GLY A 69 -2.01 -0.40 -3.18
CA GLY A 69 -2.98 0.40 -2.41
C GLY A 69 -2.38 1.62 -1.70
N HIS A 70 -1.06 1.77 -1.65
CA HIS A 70 -0.37 2.85 -0.94
C HIS A 70 -0.32 4.17 -1.73
N GLY A 71 -1.08 4.29 -2.82
CA GLY A 71 -1.53 5.56 -3.37
C GLY A 71 -2.92 5.95 -2.87
N ALA A 72 -3.86 5.00 -2.86
CA ALA A 72 -5.26 5.23 -2.49
C ALA A 72 -5.46 5.38 -0.97
N ILE A 73 -4.81 4.55 -0.15
CA ILE A 73 -4.94 4.58 1.32
C ILE A 73 -4.51 5.93 1.91
N PRO A 74 -3.34 6.49 1.56
CA PRO A 74 -2.98 7.86 1.95
C PRO A 74 -3.99 8.89 1.47
N ALA A 75 -4.40 8.82 0.20
CA ALA A 75 -5.35 9.78 -0.36
C ALA A 75 -6.69 9.82 0.38
N ILE A 76 -7.22 8.65 0.77
CA ILE A 76 -8.44 8.55 1.59
C ILE A 76 -8.19 9.11 2.99
N SER A 77 -7.04 8.79 3.60
CA SER A 77 -6.67 9.30 4.94
C SER A 77 -6.57 10.83 4.96
N PHE A 78 -6.04 11.44 3.89
CA PHE A 78 -5.83 12.89 3.80
C PHE A 78 -7.12 13.71 3.76
N ILE A 79 -8.27 13.09 3.49
CA ILE A 79 -9.57 13.76 3.54
C ILE A 79 -9.81 14.40 4.92
N ARG A 80 -9.37 13.74 6.00
CA ARG A 80 -9.59 14.19 7.39
C ARG A 80 -8.32 14.69 8.09
N LEU A 81 -7.19 14.84 7.37
CA LEU A 81 -5.92 15.35 7.91
C LEU A 81 -5.63 16.77 7.39
N GLU A 82 -6.59 17.66 7.49
CA GLU A 82 -6.51 19.01 6.92
C GLU A 82 -5.43 19.91 7.53
N ASN A 83 -5.13 19.71 8.80
CA ASN A 83 -4.08 20.41 9.53
C ASN A 83 -2.66 19.98 9.11
N ILE A 84 -2.54 18.89 8.36
CA ILE A 84 -1.26 18.32 7.90
C ILE A 84 -1.14 18.42 6.38
N VAL A 85 -2.23 18.26 5.64
CA VAL A 85 -2.24 18.15 4.18
C VAL A 85 -3.06 19.29 3.57
N GLY A 86 -2.34 20.26 3.00
CA GLY A 86 -2.86 21.30 2.12
C GLY A 86 -2.41 21.11 0.67
N ASN A 87 -2.66 22.12 -0.18
CA ASN A 87 -2.38 22.04 -1.62
C ASN A 87 -0.90 21.70 -1.92
N LYS A 88 0.03 22.31 -1.17
CA LYS A 88 1.47 22.06 -1.29
C LYS A 88 1.82 20.60 -1.02
N GLU A 89 1.20 19.99 -0.01
CA GLU A 89 1.42 18.58 0.32
C GLU A 89 0.83 17.65 -0.75
N TYR A 90 -0.33 17.98 -1.32
CA TYR A 90 -0.87 17.22 -2.45
C TYR A 90 0.07 17.26 -3.66
N GLU A 91 0.55 18.44 -4.05
CA GLU A 91 1.53 18.60 -5.14
C GLU A 91 2.81 17.82 -4.85
N TRP A 92 3.30 17.88 -3.61
CA TRP A 92 4.48 17.13 -3.20
C TRP A 92 4.24 15.61 -3.29
N VAL A 93 3.10 15.09 -2.82
CA VAL A 93 2.79 13.65 -2.94
C VAL A 93 2.64 13.22 -4.41
N GLU A 94 2.03 14.05 -5.26
CA GLU A 94 1.90 13.78 -6.70
C GLU A 94 3.24 13.75 -7.44
N SER A 95 4.23 14.51 -6.97
CA SER A 95 5.61 14.39 -7.49
C SER A 95 6.25 13.02 -7.22
N ASN A 96 5.58 12.18 -6.44
CA ASN A 96 5.98 10.82 -6.06
C ASN A 96 7.40 10.76 -5.46
N PRO A 97 7.62 11.47 -4.34
CA PRO A 97 8.93 11.62 -3.70
C PRO A 97 9.43 10.27 -3.19
N LYS A 98 10.73 10.21 -2.87
CA LYS A 98 11.44 8.95 -2.61
C LYS A 98 10.76 8.13 -1.49
N ILE A 99 10.27 8.73 -0.40
CA ILE A 99 9.57 8.09 0.72
C ILE A 99 8.22 7.51 0.28
N VAL A 100 7.46 8.24 -0.55
CA VAL A 100 6.16 7.78 -1.08
C VAL A 100 6.37 6.60 -2.02
N LYS A 101 7.35 6.71 -2.92
CA LYS A 101 7.73 5.63 -3.84
C LYS A 101 8.22 4.40 -3.07
N SER A 102 9.02 4.60 -2.02
CA SER A 102 9.56 3.52 -1.20
C SER A 102 8.49 2.79 -0.40
N VAL A 103 7.50 3.47 0.17
CA VAL A 103 6.38 2.79 0.85
C VAL A 103 5.57 1.92 -0.11
N LYS A 104 5.24 2.43 -1.31
CA LYS A 104 4.54 1.65 -2.36
C LYS A 104 5.33 0.40 -2.75
N LEU A 105 6.63 0.57 -2.96
CA LEU A 105 7.55 -0.51 -3.30
C LEU A 105 7.61 -1.55 -2.17
N LEU A 106 7.81 -1.11 -0.94
CA LEU A 106 7.88 -1.96 0.24
C LEU A 106 6.60 -2.79 0.40
N SER A 107 5.44 -2.14 0.25
CA SER A 107 4.14 -2.83 0.34
C SER A 107 3.98 -3.92 -0.71
N ARG A 108 4.33 -3.65 -1.97
CA ARG A 108 4.21 -4.62 -3.06
C ARG A 108 5.12 -5.83 -2.81
N LEU A 109 6.39 -5.54 -2.56
CA LEU A 109 7.43 -6.56 -2.39
C LEU A 109 7.21 -7.46 -1.17
N ILE A 110 6.88 -6.87 -0.01
CA ILE A 110 6.63 -7.65 1.21
C ILE A 110 5.41 -8.55 1.03
N ASN A 111 4.33 -8.05 0.41
CA ASN A 111 3.15 -8.87 0.11
C ASN A 111 3.51 -10.06 -0.80
N ASP A 112 4.28 -9.82 -1.88
CA ASP A 112 4.68 -10.88 -2.83
C ASP A 112 5.52 -11.99 -2.20
N ILE A 113 6.45 -11.66 -1.28
CA ILE A 113 7.28 -12.68 -0.60
C ILE A 113 6.60 -13.35 0.59
N THR A 114 5.45 -12.83 1.01
CA THR A 114 4.61 -13.35 2.09
C THR A 114 3.46 -14.23 1.57
N LYS A 115 3.36 -14.38 0.24
CA LYS A 115 2.33 -15.21 -0.42
C LYS A 115 2.25 -16.59 0.22
N ARG A 116 1.04 -16.98 0.62
CA ARG A 116 0.80 -18.24 1.32
C ARG A 116 0.90 -19.39 0.31
N LYS A 117 1.36 -20.56 0.77
CA LYS A 117 1.32 -21.81 -0.03
C LYS A 117 -0.08 -22.15 -0.57
N ASP A 118 -1.11 -21.60 0.06
CA ASP A 118 -2.52 -21.81 -0.28
C ASP A 118 -2.94 -20.94 -1.49
N GLU A 119 -2.35 -19.74 -1.61
CA GLU A 119 -2.55 -18.80 -2.73
C GLU A 119 -1.82 -19.30 -3.98
N GLU A 120 -0.64 -19.91 -3.81
CA GLU A 120 0.06 -20.63 -4.88
C GLU A 120 -0.78 -21.77 -5.48
N LYS A 121 -1.54 -22.47 -4.64
CA LYS A 121 -2.39 -23.60 -5.07
C LYS A 121 -3.70 -23.17 -5.71
N LYS A 122 -4.19 -21.96 -5.40
CA LYS A 122 -5.43 -21.43 -5.97
C LYS A 122 -5.27 -20.93 -7.40
N GLY A 123 -4.02 -20.83 -7.88
CA GLY A 123 -3.72 -20.32 -9.20
C GLY A 123 -4.09 -18.85 -9.30
N ASP A 124 -3.61 -18.01 -8.38
CA ASP A 124 -3.71 -16.57 -8.55
C ASP A 124 -2.84 -16.09 -9.73
N GLY A 125 -3.05 -14.85 -10.19
CA GLY A 125 -2.20 -14.20 -11.20
C GLY A 125 -0.71 -14.19 -10.86
N PRO A 126 0.15 -13.92 -11.87
CA PRO A 126 1.60 -13.93 -11.70
C PRO A 126 2.01 -12.98 -10.57
N SER A 127 2.77 -13.48 -9.59
CA SER A 127 3.36 -12.66 -8.55
C SER A 127 4.67 -12.02 -9.04
N GLY A 128 5.21 -11.07 -8.26
CA GLY A 128 6.55 -10.53 -8.52
C GLY A 128 7.60 -11.64 -8.58
N VAL A 129 7.41 -12.67 -7.74
CA VAL A 129 8.23 -13.89 -7.71
C VAL A 129 8.23 -14.64 -9.05
N ASP A 130 7.04 -14.87 -9.58
CA ASP A 130 6.89 -15.58 -10.84
C ASP A 130 7.48 -14.77 -12.01
N CYS A 131 7.30 -13.45 -12.00
CA CYS A 131 7.80 -12.56 -13.06
C CYS A 131 9.33 -12.48 -13.07
N TYR A 132 9.97 -12.38 -11.91
CA TYR A 132 11.42 -12.26 -11.82
C TYR A 132 12.13 -13.58 -12.16
N VAL A 133 11.62 -14.72 -11.65
CA VAL A 133 12.15 -16.04 -11.99
C VAL A 133 12.06 -16.28 -13.49
N ASN A 134 10.93 -15.91 -14.11
CA ASN A 134 10.71 -16.03 -15.54
C ASN A 134 11.66 -15.14 -16.36
N GLU A 135 11.91 -13.89 -15.92
CA GLU A 135 12.79 -12.95 -16.64
C GLU A 135 14.28 -13.30 -16.51
N TYR A 136 14.74 -13.64 -15.30
CA TYR A 136 16.17 -13.79 -15.00
C TYR A 136 16.64 -15.25 -14.91
N GLY A 137 15.73 -16.23 -14.97
CA GLY A 137 16.06 -17.65 -14.91
C GLY A 137 16.73 -18.08 -13.59
N VAL A 138 16.44 -17.38 -12.49
CA VAL A 138 17.05 -17.63 -11.17
C VAL A 138 16.18 -18.55 -10.31
N SER A 139 16.75 -19.10 -9.23
CA SER A 139 15.94 -19.81 -8.24
C SER A 139 15.09 -18.85 -7.42
N ARG A 140 13.98 -19.36 -6.89
CA ARG A 140 13.06 -18.63 -6.02
C ARG A 140 13.75 -18.10 -4.76
N GLU A 141 14.69 -18.85 -4.18
CA GLU A 141 15.44 -18.44 -2.99
C GLU A 141 16.33 -17.23 -3.29
N LYS A 142 17.02 -17.26 -4.44
CA LYS A 142 17.89 -16.15 -4.87
C LYS A 142 17.08 -14.89 -5.08
N GLU A 143 15.89 -15.01 -5.67
CA GLU A 143 15.01 -13.86 -5.82
C GLU A 143 14.51 -13.33 -4.47
N ILE A 144 14.06 -14.19 -3.57
CA ILE A 144 13.63 -13.77 -2.23
C ILE A 144 14.73 -12.96 -1.53
N GLU A 145 16.00 -13.31 -1.77
CA GLU A 145 17.15 -12.52 -1.29
C GLU A 145 17.23 -11.15 -1.98
N GLU A 146 17.07 -11.07 -3.30
CA GLU A 146 17.05 -9.79 -4.03
C GLU A 146 15.88 -8.90 -3.62
N ILE A 147 14.67 -9.44 -3.46
CA ILE A 147 13.52 -8.69 -2.97
C ILE A 147 13.78 -8.14 -1.56
N LYS A 148 14.39 -8.93 -0.66
CA LYS A 148 14.78 -8.42 0.67
C LYS A 148 15.75 -7.23 0.55
N LYS A 149 16.75 -7.31 -0.33
CA LYS A 149 17.67 -6.18 -0.58
C LYS A 149 16.92 -4.95 -1.08
N MET A 150 15.92 -5.13 -1.95
CA MET A 150 15.06 -4.03 -2.41
C MET A 150 14.25 -3.43 -1.25
N CYS A 151 13.69 -4.24 -0.36
CA CYS A 151 12.99 -3.77 0.85
C CYS A 151 13.93 -3.01 1.79
N GLU A 152 15.13 -3.51 2.04
CA GLU A 152 16.16 -2.83 2.85
C GLU A 152 16.53 -1.46 2.26
N ASN A 153 16.67 -1.38 0.93
CA ASN A 153 16.95 -0.14 0.23
C ASN A 153 15.75 0.83 0.28
N ALA A 154 14.52 0.33 0.20
CA ALA A 154 13.32 1.13 0.40
C ALA A 154 13.30 1.75 1.81
N TRP A 155 13.63 0.98 2.84
CA TRP A 155 13.76 1.48 4.22
C TRP A 155 14.84 2.56 4.37
N LYS A 156 16.02 2.35 3.78
CA LYS A 156 17.10 3.35 3.78
C LYS A 156 16.64 4.66 3.14
N ASN A 157 15.97 4.56 1.99
CA ASN A 157 15.42 5.71 1.26
C ASN A 157 14.37 6.47 2.08
N MET A 158 13.45 5.76 2.75
CA MET A 158 12.46 6.38 3.63
C MET A 158 13.11 7.11 4.81
N ASN A 159 14.10 6.49 5.44
CA ASN A 159 14.81 7.07 6.57
C ASN A 159 15.64 8.28 6.17
N GLU A 160 16.33 8.23 5.03
CA GLU A 160 17.11 9.34 4.47
C GLU A 160 16.21 10.55 4.22
N GLU A 161 15.12 10.39 3.45
CA GLU A 161 14.22 11.51 3.16
C GLU A 161 13.45 11.99 4.39
N TYR A 162 13.16 11.10 5.35
CA TYR A 162 12.65 11.54 6.64
C TYR A 162 13.65 12.47 7.32
N MET A 163 14.96 12.19 7.30
CA MET A 163 15.96 13.01 8.00
C MET A 163 16.23 14.35 7.30
N GLU A 164 16.15 14.41 5.98
CA GLU A 164 16.40 15.60 5.17
C GLU A 164 15.41 16.75 5.40
N ALA A 165 15.81 17.96 5.01
CA ALA A 165 14.92 19.12 4.98
C ALA A 165 13.94 18.99 3.80
N SER A 166 12.80 18.35 4.03
CA SER A 166 11.75 18.25 3.00
C SER A 166 10.98 19.56 2.83
N GLY A 167 10.34 19.71 1.67
CA GLY A 167 9.40 20.80 1.42
C GLY A 167 8.06 20.68 2.17
N VAL A 168 7.83 19.65 2.99
CA VAL A 168 6.54 19.35 3.63
C VAL A 168 6.66 19.16 5.15
N SER A 169 5.52 19.04 5.82
CA SER A 169 5.47 18.86 7.26
C SER A 169 6.11 17.54 7.71
N ARG A 170 6.80 17.57 8.87
CA ARG A 170 7.34 16.37 9.52
C ARG A 170 6.24 15.35 9.84
N ALA A 171 5.03 15.80 10.12
CA ALA A 171 3.87 14.94 10.38
C ALA A 171 3.52 14.09 9.14
N LEU A 172 3.56 14.67 7.93
CA LEU A 172 3.32 13.93 6.69
C LEU A 172 4.41 12.88 6.43
N LEU A 173 5.68 13.23 6.61
CA LEU A 173 6.79 12.26 6.45
C LEU A 173 6.65 11.10 7.46
N LYS A 174 6.31 11.43 8.71
CA LYS A 174 6.09 10.45 9.79
C LYS A 174 4.92 9.52 9.48
N TYR A 175 3.86 10.03 8.86
CA TYR A 175 2.74 9.22 8.38
C TYR A 175 3.22 8.12 7.41
N TYR A 176 4.00 8.47 6.40
CA TYR A 176 4.57 7.48 5.46
C TYR A 176 5.55 6.51 6.13
N LEU A 177 6.38 6.99 7.07
CA LEU A 177 7.25 6.12 7.85
C LEU A 177 6.46 5.07 8.63
N TYR A 178 5.37 5.48 9.28
CA TYR A 178 4.50 4.57 10.02
C TYR A 178 3.72 3.60 9.14
N LEU A 179 3.35 3.99 7.91
CA LEU A 179 2.84 3.01 6.94
C LEU A 179 3.85 1.89 6.68
N GLY A 180 5.14 2.23 6.52
CA GLY A 180 6.21 1.24 6.44
C GLY A 180 6.27 0.33 7.67
N CYS A 181 6.20 0.89 8.88
CA CYS A 181 6.18 0.10 10.11
C CYS A 181 4.97 -0.83 10.20
N THR A 182 3.80 -0.36 9.77
CA THR A 182 2.57 -1.16 9.73
C THR A 182 2.71 -2.34 8.77
N LEU A 183 3.36 -2.16 7.62
CA LEU A 183 3.61 -3.25 6.67
C LEU A 183 4.49 -4.35 7.26
N GLU A 184 5.60 -3.98 7.92
CA GLU A 184 6.47 -4.94 8.62
C GLU A 184 5.72 -5.70 9.72
N PHE A 185 4.81 -5.01 10.42
CA PHE A 185 3.98 -5.63 11.44
C PHE A 185 2.96 -6.61 10.84
N ILE A 186 2.23 -6.20 9.79
CA ILE A 186 1.18 -7.01 9.17
C ILE A 186 1.74 -8.26 8.52
N TYR A 187 2.91 -8.17 7.88
CA TYR A 187 3.55 -9.29 7.18
C TYR A 187 4.66 -9.94 8.00
N ASN A 188 4.63 -9.74 9.33
CA ASN A 188 5.65 -10.24 10.22
C ASN A 188 5.78 -11.77 10.10
N LYS A 189 7.01 -12.27 10.16
CA LYS A 189 7.36 -13.70 10.00
C LYS A 189 6.83 -14.31 8.70
N ARG A 190 6.56 -13.49 7.67
CA ARG A 190 5.93 -13.91 6.40
C ARG A 190 4.60 -14.60 6.60
N ILE A 191 3.80 -14.05 7.50
CA ILE A 191 2.40 -14.42 7.64
C ILE A 191 1.62 -13.16 7.32
N ASP A 192 0.66 -13.26 6.42
CA ASP A 192 -0.28 -12.17 6.17
C ASP A 192 -1.30 -12.12 7.32
N TYR A 193 -1.03 -11.27 8.31
CA TYR A 193 -1.93 -11.08 9.45
C TYR A 193 -3.25 -10.40 9.06
N PHE A 194 -3.30 -9.73 7.90
CA PHE A 194 -4.53 -9.12 7.39
C PHE A 194 -5.51 -10.17 6.90
N THR A 195 -5.04 -11.08 6.03
CA THR A 195 -5.85 -12.20 5.52
C THR A 195 -6.06 -13.27 6.60
N ASP A 196 -5.04 -13.58 7.40
CA ASP A 196 -5.16 -14.44 8.58
C ASP A 196 -5.26 -13.62 9.86
N ALA A 197 -6.42 -12.98 10.03
CA ALA A 197 -6.73 -12.11 11.17
C ALA A 197 -6.63 -12.81 12.54
N SER A 198 -6.57 -14.15 12.59
CA SER A 198 -6.32 -14.87 13.85
C SER A 198 -4.99 -14.48 14.49
N SER A 199 -3.99 -14.16 13.65
CA SER A 199 -2.67 -13.70 14.07
C SER A 199 -2.68 -12.30 14.69
N MET A 200 -3.70 -11.48 14.39
CA MET A 200 -3.87 -10.15 15.00
C MET A 200 -4.59 -10.19 16.36
N LYS A 201 -5.25 -11.29 16.71
CA LYS A 201 -6.20 -11.35 17.83
C LYS A 201 -5.63 -10.81 19.14
N GLN A 202 -4.43 -11.24 19.54
CA GLN A 202 -3.84 -10.78 20.80
C GLN A 202 -3.56 -9.27 20.79
N TYR A 203 -3.12 -8.73 19.66
CA TYR A 203 -2.77 -7.32 19.54
C TYR A 203 -4.01 -6.44 19.60
N VAL A 204 -5.09 -6.87 18.94
CA VAL A 204 -6.39 -6.18 19.02
C VAL A 204 -6.93 -6.22 20.44
N THR A 205 -6.89 -7.38 21.10
CA THR A 205 -7.34 -7.50 22.49
C THR A 205 -6.58 -6.54 23.41
N SER A 206 -5.24 -6.55 23.36
CA SER A 206 -4.45 -5.71 24.25
C SER A 206 -4.52 -4.22 23.93
N LEU A 207 -4.71 -3.83 22.67
CA LEU A 207 -4.77 -2.42 22.28
C LEU A 207 -6.16 -1.79 22.47
N VAL A 208 -7.22 -2.58 22.25
CA VAL A 208 -8.59 -2.05 22.13
C VAL A 208 -9.50 -2.49 23.27
N LEU A 209 -9.28 -3.68 23.85
CA LEU A 209 -10.17 -4.26 24.86
C LEU A 209 -9.61 -4.17 26.28
N GLU A 210 -8.30 -4.33 26.43
CA GLU A 210 -7.64 -4.31 27.74
C GLU A 210 -7.30 -2.88 28.16
N GLN A 211 -7.62 -2.51 29.40
CA GLN A 211 -7.15 -1.26 29.99
C GLN A 211 -5.72 -1.46 30.50
N LEU A 212 -4.85 -0.49 30.23
CA LEU A 212 -3.56 -0.42 30.91
C LEU A 212 -3.81 -0.20 32.40
N ALA A 213 -3.20 -1.05 33.23
CA ALA A 213 -3.18 -0.80 34.66
C ALA A 213 -2.50 0.55 34.90
N LEU A 214 -3.20 1.45 35.58
CA LEU A 214 -2.63 2.68 36.09
C LEU A 214 -2.07 2.33 37.48
N ASP A 215 -0.76 2.16 37.55
CA ASP A 215 -0.02 2.12 38.81
C ASP A 215 -0.03 3.50 39.49
#